data_AF-D2PH24-F1
#
_entry.id   AF-D2PH24-F1
#
_cell.length_a   1.000
_cell.length_b   1.000
_cell.length_c   1.000
_cell.angle_alpha   90.00
_cell.angle_beta   90.00
_cell.angle_gamma   90.00
#
_symmetry.space_group_name_H-M   'P 1'
#
loop_
_entity.id
_entity.type
_entity.pdbx_description
1 polymer ?
#
loop_
_entity_poly.entity_id
_entity_poly.type
_entity_poly.pdbx_seq_one_letter_code
_entity_poly.pdbx_strand_id
1 'polypeptide(L)'
;MRKSNIGMIISAIIPSFSLIYQPVWILGLMIGSISSTKAFDPTFKDSIYSPNFRKNTSIILLILSILEGISGFGAGPQTSNIISTLTFNLLNRGNSLELHLAIIIPLALFFILHTVSGFGSLLLSKGIKNPILFKYVIPLVWIIMYLVVVYLDLYYFL
;
A
#
# COMPACT_ATOMS: atom_id res chain seq x y z
N MET A 1 11.85 8.54 -21.67
CA MET A 1 11.91 7.32 -20.82
C MET A 1 10.55 7.10 -20.15
N ARG A 2 9.88 5.99 -20.44
CA ARG A 2 8.59 5.57 -19.85
C ARG A 2 8.77 5.33 -18.33
N LYS A 3 8.43 6.30 -17.49
CA LYS A 3 8.16 6.04 -16.07
C LYS A 3 6.64 6.07 -15.89
N SER A 4 6.02 4.93 -16.16
CA SER A 4 4.59 4.68 -15.91
C SER A 4 4.36 4.37 -14.43
N ASN A 5 3.10 4.24 -14.00
CA ASN A 5 2.70 3.74 -12.67
C ASN A 5 3.43 2.46 -12.24
N ILE A 6 3.92 1.68 -13.21
CA ILE A 6 4.73 0.48 -12.98
C ILE A 6 6.02 0.85 -12.22
N GLY A 7 6.65 1.98 -12.52
CA GLY A 7 7.84 2.44 -11.79
C GLY A 7 7.54 2.72 -10.31
N MET A 8 6.38 3.33 -10.02
CA MET A 8 5.92 3.59 -8.64
C MET A 8 5.59 2.29 -7.91
N ILE A 9 4.86 1.39 -8.57
CA ILE A 9 4.49 0.07 -8.04
C ILE A 9 5.74 -0.78 -7.79
N ILE A 10 6.70 -0.81 -8.72
CA ILE A 10 7.95 -1.56 -8.56
C ILE A 10 8.81 -0.95 -7.45
N SER A 11 8.93 0.37 -7.39
CA SER A 11 9.68 1.04 -6.31
C SER A 11 9.08 0.82 -4.93
N ALA A 12 7.78 0.54 -4.87
CA ALA A 12 7.06 0.23 -3.64
C ALA A 12 7.21 -1.23 -3.21
N ILE A 13 7.22 -2.17 -4.16
CA ILE A 13 7.19 -3.62 -3.91
C ILE A 13 8.55 -4.17 -3.49
N ILE A 14 9.63 -3.79 -4.18
CA ILE A 14 10.97 -4.35 -3.94
C ILE A 14 11.39 -4.23 -2.47
N PRO A 15 11.09 -3.12 -1.76
CA PRO A 15 11.58 -2.97 -0.39
C PRO A 15 10.60 -3.37 0.71
N SER A 16 9.30 -3.59 0.39
CA SER A 16 8.29 -3.99 1.38
C SER A 16 8.53 -5.40 1.94
N PHE A 17 9.48 -6.15 1.37
CA PHE A 17 9.89 -7.49 1.82
C PHE A 17 11.22 -7.50 2.61
N SER A 18 11.89 -6.36 2.83
CA SER A 18 13.15 -6.33 3.60
C SER A 18 12.96 -5.66 4.96
N LEU A 19 12.92 -6.48 6.03
CA LEU A 19 12.88 -6.03 7.43
C LEU A 19 14.07 -5.12 7.82
N ILE A 20 15.19 -5.22 7.11
CA ILE A 20 16.48 -4.61 7.49
C ILE A 20 16.64 -3.16 6.97
N TYR A 21 15.84 -2.73 5.99
CA TYR A 21 16.04 -1.44 5.31
C TYR A 21 14.85 -0.48 5.40
N GLN A 22 14.08 -0.59 6.48
CA GLN A 22 12.83 0.16 6.72
C GLN A 22 12.89 1.69 6.40
N PRO A 23 13.99 2.44 6.65
CA PRO A 23 14.04 3.87 6.35
C PRO A 23 14.30 4.23 4.87
N VAL A 24 15.03 3.39 4.13
CA VAL A 24 15.58 3.75 2.81
C VAL A 24 14.51 3.67 1.73
N TRP A 25 13.55 2.76 1.90
CA TRP A 25 12.50 2.58 0.92
C TRP A 25 11.38 3.60 1.00
N ILE A 26 11.11 4.10 2.21
CA ILE A 26 10.23 5.25 2.43
C ILE A 26 10.75 6.45 1.63
N LEU A 27 12.07 6.68 1.65
CA LEU A 27 12.71 7.71 0.83
C LEU A 27 12.56 7.42 -0.68
N GLY A 28 12.70 6.16 -1.12
CA GLY A 28 12.45 5.77 -2.51
C GLY A 28 11.02 6.00 -2.97
N LEU A 29 10.03 5.70 -2.12
CA LEU A 29 8.61 5.94 -2.36
C LEU A 29 8.29 7.44 -2.40
N MET A 30 8.84 8.21 -1.46
CA MET A 30 8.74 9.68 -1.41
C MET A 30 9.31 10.33 -2.67
N ILE A 31 10.54 9.95 -3.04
CA ILE A 31 11.23 10.50 -4.22
C ILE A 31 10.50 10.06 -5.50
N GLY A 32 10.08 8.79 -5.60
CA GLY A 32 9.36 8.25 -6.75
C GLY A 32 7.98 8.87 -6.97
N SER A 33 7.28 9.19 -5.88
CA SER A 33 5.94 9.78 -5.94
C SER A 33 5.96 11.29 -6.16
N ILE A 34 6.84 12.03 -5.49
CA ILE A 34 7.01 13.47 -5.67
C ILE A 34 7.59 13.79 -7.06
N SER A 35 8.48 12.94 -7.60
CA SER A 35 9.02 13.11 -8.95
C SER A 35 8.06 12.68 -10.06
N SER A 36 7.01 11.91 -9.75
CA SER A 36 6.01 11.44 -10.72
C SER A 36 4.87 12.44 -10.86
N THR A 37 5.18 13.64 -11.36
CA THR A 37 4.18 14.67 -11.69
C THR A 37 3.07 14.14 -12.61
N LYS A 38 3.36 13.10 -13.40
CA LYS A 38 2.40 12.43 -14.30
C LYS A 38 1.47 11.42 -13.61
N ALA A 39 1.89 10.79 -12.51
CA ALA A 39 1.03 9.83 -11.81
C ALA A 39 -0.18 10.53 -11.16
N PHE A 40 0.01 11.76 -10.69
CA PHE A 40 -1.03 12.56 -10.04
C PHE A 40 -1.65 13.63 -10.97
N ASP A 41 -1.33 13.60 -12.26
CA ASP A 41 -1.96 14.48 -13.25
C ASP A 41 -3.28 13.87 -13.73
N PRO A 42 -4.44 14.51 -13.49
CA PRO A 42 -5.74 13.97 -13.88
C PRO A 42 -5.94 13.88 -15.40
N THR A 43 -5.14 14.60 -16.19
CA THR A 43 -5.20 14.56 -17.66
C THR A 43 -4.40 13.41 -18.26
N PHE A 44 -3.55 12.75 -17.47
CA PHE A 44 -2.72 11.66 -17.94
C PHE A 44 -3.49 10.33 -17.90
N LYS A 45 -3.44 9.58 -19.01
CA LYS A 45 -4.14 8.29 -19.16
C LYS A 45 -3.72 7.27 -18.10
N ASP A 46 -2.42 7.24 -17.80
CA ASP A 46 -1.85 6.36 -16.79
C ASP A 46 -1.75 7.08 -15.44
N SER A 47 -2.69 7.96 -15.09
CA SER A 47 -2.73 8.54 -13.75
C SER A 47 -3.29 7.55 -12.73
N ILE A 48 -3.07 7.83 -11.45
CA ILE A 48 -3.68 7.09 -10.36
C ILE A 48 -5.21 7.20 -10.40
N TYR A 49 -5.78 8.24 -11.00
CA TYR A 49 -7.23 8.44 -11.08
C TYR A 49 -7.89 7.64 -12.21
N SER A 50 -7.12 6.88 -12.99
CA SER A 50 -7.65 6.02 -14.03
C SER A 50 -8.44 4.81 -13.45
N PRO A 51 -9.50 4.35 -14.14
CA PRO A 51 -10.22 3.14 -13.74
C PRO A 51 -9.33 1.90 -13.68
N ASN A 52 -8.34 1.79 -14.58
CA ASN A 52 -7.40 0.68 -14.61
C ASN A 52 -6.53 0.61 -13.35
N PHE A 53 -6.05 1.77 -12.85
CA PHE A 53 -5.28 1.80 -11.61
C PHE A 53 -6.12 1.35 -10.41
N ARG A 54 -7.39 1.78 -10.32
CA ARG A 54 -8.32 1.30 -9.27
C ARG A 54 -8.57 -0.19 -9.32
N LYS A 55 -8.79 -0.74 -10.52
CA LYS A 55 -8.98 -2.18 -10.71
C LYS A 55 -7.74 -2.98 -10.26
N ASN A 56 -6.55 -2.52 -10.61
CA ASN A 56 -5.33 -3.20 -10.22
C ASN A 56 -5.11 -3.13 -8.70
N THR A 57 -5.27 -1.95 -8.10
CA THR A 57 -5.14 -1.78 -6.65
C THR A 57 -6.20 -2.57 -5.88
N SER A 58 -7.43 -2.71 -6.37
CA SER A 58 -8.46 -3.53 -5.70
C SER A 58 -8.13 -5.02 -5.72
N ILE A 59 -7.56 -5.53 -6.82
CA ILE A 59 -7.14 -6.95 -6.90
C ILE A 59 -5.99 -7.21 -5.93
N ILE A 60 -5.00 -6.31 -5.88
CA ILE A 60 -3.88 -6.42 -4.95
C ILE A 60 -4.38 -6.37 -3.50
N LEU A 61 -5.28 -5.43 -3.19
CA LEU A 61 -5.91 -5.33 -1.87
C LEU A 61 -6.66 -6.59 -1.49
N LEU A 62 -7.44 -7.17 -2.40
CA LEU A 62 -8.15 -8.41 -2.11
C LEU A 62 -7.18 -9.52 -1.69
N ILE A 63 -6.08 -9.69 -2.43
CA ILE A 63 -5.06 -10.69 -2.11
C ILE A 63 -4.42 -10.39 -0.75
N LEU A 64 -3.98 -9.14 -0.53
CA LEU A 64 -3.32 -8.75 0.72
C LEU A 64 -4.26 -8.86 1.93
N SER A 65 -5.55 -8.54 1.79
CA SER A 65 -6.54 -8.69 2.86
C SER A 65 -6.83 -10.15 3.20
N ILE A 66 -6.85 -11.05 2.22
CA ILE A 66 -6.97 -12.49 2.48
C ILE A 66 -5.72 -12.98 3.23
N LEU A 67 -4.52 -12.58 2.80
CA LEU A 67 -3.28 -12.97 3.45
C LEU A 67 -3.16 -12.38 4.86
N GLU A 68 -3.56 -11.13 5.06
CA GLU A 68 -3.61 -10.47 6.36
C GLU A 68 -4.58 -11.20 7.30
N GLY A 69 -5.78 -11.56 6.83
CA GLY A 69 -6.74 -12.33 7.61
C GLY A 69 -6.20 -13.71 8.02
N ILE A 70 -5.64 -14.47 7.07
CA ILE A 70 -5.06 -15.80 7.36
C ILE A 70 -3.92 -15.69 8.37
N SER A 71 -3.00 -14.75 8.16
CA SER A 71 -1.86 -14.54 9.07
C SER A 71 -2.28 -14.01 10.44
N GLY A 72 -3.28 -13.12 10.50
CA GLY A 72 -3.84 -12.60 11.75
C GLY A 72 -4.53 -13.70 12.57
N PHE A 73 -5.36 -14.52 11.94
CA PHE A 73 -5.93 -15.71 12.60
C PHE A 73 -4.84 -16.70 13.03
N GLY A 74 -3.77 -16.85 12.24
CA GLY A 74 -2.65 -17.71 12.59
C GLY A 74 -1.84 -17.21 13.79
N ALA A 75 -1.74 -15.89 13.98
CA ALA A 75 -1.04 -15.27 15.11
C ALA A 75 -1.89 -15.25 16.40
N GLY A 76 -3.21 -15.35 16.28
CA GLY A 76 -4.16 -15.26 17.38
C GLY A 76 -4.05 -16.41 18.38
N PRO A 77 -4.11 -16.15 19.70
CA PRO A 77 -3.89 -17.18 20.74
C PRO A 77 -4.96 -18.27 20.76
N GLN A 78 -6.18 -17.98 20.30
CA GLN A 78 -7.31 -18.93 20.26
C GLN A 78 -7.45 -19.62 18.89
N THR A 79 -6.95 -18.99 17.83
CA THR A 79 -7.20 -19.38 16.43
C THR A 79 -5.98 -20.00 15.75
N SER A 80 -4.78 -19.84 16.33
CA SER A 80 -3.51 -20.32 15.74
C SER A 80 -3.50 -21.82 15.47
N ASN A 81 -4.11 -22.63 16.35
CA ASN A 81 -4.13 -24.09 16.18
C ASN A 81 -4.89 -24.50 14.91
N ILE A 82 -5.99 -23.82 14.59
CA ILE A 82 -6.78 -24.10 13.38
C ILE A 82 -5.93 -23.84 12.14
N ILE A 83 -5.29 -22.68 12.07
CA ILE A 83 -4.45 -22.29 10.93
C ILE A 83 -3.21 -23.18 10.81
N SER A 84 -2.55 -23.47 11.94
CA SER A 84 -1.39 -24.37 11.95
C SER A 84 -1.76 -25.76 11.43
N THR A 85 -2.91 -26.32 11.82
CA THR A 85 -3.37 -27.60 11.29
C THR A 85 -3.70 -27.53 9.79
N LEU A 86 -4.45 -26.52 9.35
CA LEU A 86 -4.83 -26.35 7.94
C LEU A 86 -3.62 -26.13 7.01
N THR A 87 -2.54 -25.58 7.54
CA THR A 87 -1.32 -25.27 6.79
C THR A 87 -0.20 -26.28 7.03
N PHE A 88 -0.51 -27.43 7.65
CA PHE A 88 0.46 -28.47 7.98
C PHE A 88 1.69 -27.94 8.76
N ASN A 89 1.44 -27.10 9.76
CA ASN A 89 2.41 -26.38 10.58
C ASN A 89 3.30 -25.35 9.86
N LEU A 90 3.04 -25.03 8.59
CA LEU A 90 3.76 -23.96 7.89
C LEU A 90 3.51 -22.59 8.56
N LEU A 91 2.25 -22.30 8.87
CA LEU A 91 1.83 -21.09 9.59
C LEU A 91 1.52 -21.44 11.05
N ASN A 92 2.58 -21.70 11.81
CA ASN A 92 2.49 -21.70 13.28
C ASN A 92 2.38 -20.26 13.81
N ARG A 93 2.05 -20.10 15.09
CA ARG A 93 1.79 -18.79 15.70
C ARG A 93 2.91 -17.76 15.48
N GLY A 94 4.18 -18.18 15.54
CA GLY A 94 5.34 -17.31 15.31
C GLY A 94 5.43 -16.89 13.85
N ASN A 95 5.46 -17.85 12.94
CA ASN A 95 5.54 -17.59 11.49
C ASN A 95 4.34 -16.75 10.99
N SER A 96 3.15 -17.00 11.54
CA SER A 96 1.95 -16.23 11.23
C SER A 96 2.07 -14.79 11.70
N LEU A 97 2.63 -14.55 12.89
CA LEU A 97 2.85 -13.20 13.40
C LEU A 97 3.86 -12.44 12.54
N GLU A 98 4.98 -13.06 12.18
CA GLU A 98 5.99 -12.44 11.30
C GLU A 98 5.40 -12.09 9.94
N LEU A 99 4.65 -13.02 9.34
CA LEU A 99 3.98 -12.79 8.06
C LEU A 99 2.91 -11.70 8.18
N HIS A 100 2.13 -11.69 9.26
CA HIS A 100 1.09 -10.68 9.49
C HIS A 100 1.70 -9.28 9.54
N LEU A 101 2.75 -9.09 10.33
CA LEU A 101 3.44 -7.80 10.44
C LEU A 101 4.09 -7.40 9.11
N ALA A 102 4.69 -8.35 8.37
CA ALA A 102 5.24 -8.07 7.05
C ALA A 102 4.20 -7.63 6.00
N ILE A 103 2.93 -8.04 6.16
CA ILE A 103 1.84 -7.68 5.24
C ILE A 103 1.26 -6.29 5.53
N ILE A 104 1.34 -5.79 6.77
CA ILE A 104 0.71 -4.52 7.17
C ILE A 104 1.17 -3.35 6.31
N ILE A 105 2.48 -3.20 6.11
CA ILE A 105 3.06 -2.10 5.32
C ILE A 105 2.57 -2.10 3.85
N PRO A 106 2.73 -3.19 3.07
CA PRO A 106 2.23 -3.23 1.70
C PRO A 106 0.70 -3.12 1.63
N LEU A 107 -0.05 -3.71 2.57
CA LEU A 107 -1.51 -3.59 2.62
C LEU A 107 -1.92 -2.11 2.81
N ALA A 108 -1.30 -1.42 3.75
CA ALA A 108 -1.55 -0.01 4.02
C ALA A 108 -1.23 0.87 2.80
N LEU A 109 -0.11 0.60 2.12
CA LEU A 109 0.25 1.31 0.91
C LEU A 109 -0.85 1.22 -0.15
N PHE A 110 -1.25 -0.01 -0.50
CA PHE A 110 -2.25 -0.23 -1.53
C PHE A 110 -3.63 0.27 -1.10
N PHE A 111 -3.95 0.22 0.20
CA PHE A 111 -5.20 0.74 0.74
C PHE A 111 -5.29 2.26 0.59
N ILE A 112 -4.21 2.96 0.93
CA ILE A 112 -4.11 4.41 0.79
C ILE A 112 -4.15 4.80 -0.70
N LEU A 113 -3.37 4.15 -1.56
CA LEU A 113 -3.37 4.42 -3.00
C LEU A 113 -4.74 4.18 -3.63
N HIS A 114 -5.44 3.11 -3.23
CA HIS A 114 -6.79 2.81 -3.72
C HIS A 114 -7.80 3.88 -3.27
N THR A 115 -7.78 4.23 -1.98
CA THR A 115 -8.65 5.25 -1.40
C THR A 115 -8.44 6.60 -2.06
N VAL A 116 -7.19 7.03 -2.21
CA VAL A 116 -6.82 8.31 -2.80
C VAL A 116 -7.17 8.38 -4.28
N SER A 117 -6.94 7.28 -5.02
CA SER A 117 -7.38 7.15 -6.41
C SER A 117 -8.90 7.27 -6.55
N GLY A 118 -9.66 6.57 -5.70
CA GLY A 118 -11.11 6.62 -5.67
C GLY A 118 -11.64 8.02 -5.35
N PHE A 119 -11.07 8.64 -4.31
CA PHE A 119 -11.42 9.99 -3.89
C PHE A 119 -11.13 11.02 -4.99
N GLY A 120 -9.92 11.00 -5.57
CA GLY A 120 -9.56 11.89 -6.67
C GLY A 120 -10.44 11.72 -7.89
N SER A 121 -10.79 10.48 -8.26
CA SER A 121 -11.73 10.21 -9.34
C SER A 121 -13.14 10.76 -9.06
N LEU A 122 -13.58 10.72 -7.79
CA LEU A 122 -14.87 11.27 -7.37
C LEU A 122 -14.87 12.80 -7.38
N LEU A 123 -13.76 13.44 -7.03
CA LEU A 123 -13.62 14.89 -7.17
C LEU A 123 -13.72 15.32 -8.65
N LEU A 124 -13.03 14.59 -9.54
CA LEU A 124 -13.08 14.83 -10.98
C LEU A 124 -14.49 14.64 -11.55
N SER A 125 -15.22 13.60 -11.12
CA SER A 125 -16.60 13.38 -11.58
C SER A 125 -17.57 14.48 -11.12
N LYS A 126 -17.26 15.15 -10.02
CA LYS A 126 -17.98 16.36 -9.54
C LYS A 126 -17.51 17.66 -10.20
N GLY A 127 -16.62 17.59 -11.20
CA GLY A 127 -16.15 18.76 -11.94
C GLY A 127 -15.05 19.58 -11.25
N ILE A 128 -14.47 19.09 -10.15
CA ILE A 128 -13.37 19.76 -9.46
C ILE A 128 -12.09 19.59 -10.29
N LYS A 129 -11.52 20.69 -10.75
CA LYS A 129 -10.33 20.72 -11.64
C LYS A 129 -9.14 21.46 -11.06
N ASN A 130 -9.09 21.69 -9.75
CA ASN A 130 -8.04 22.48 -9.10
C ASN A 130 -6.67 21.77 -9.25
N PRO A 131 -5.70 22.32 -10.01
CA PRO A 131 -4.41 21.67 -10.22
C PRO A 131 -3.59 21.54 -8.94
N ILE A 132 -3.73 22.47 -7.99
CA ILE A 132 -3.02 22.43 -6.70
C ILE A 132 -3.46 21.22 -5.89
N LEU A 133 -4.77 20.95 -5.90
CA LEU A 133 -5.35 19.80 -5.20
C LEU A 133 -4.76 18.49 -5.70
N PHE A 134 -4.76 18.26 -7.02
CA PHE A 134 -4.29 17.00 -7.59
C PHE A 134 -2.78 16.86 -7.61
N LYS A 135 -2.03 17.96 -7.79
CA LYS A 135 -0.55 17.92 -7.93
C LYS A 135 0.20 17.98 -6.61
N TYR A 136 -0.39 18.55 -5.56
CA TYR A 136 0.32 18.77 -4.29
C TYR A 136 -0.46 18.25 -3.09
N VAL A 137 -1.73 18.64 -2.93
CA VAL A 137 -2.50 18.31 -1.71
C VAL A 137 -2.72 16.81 -1.61
N ILE A 138 -3.28 16.18 -2.66
CA ILE A 138 -3.52 14.74 -2.68
C ILE A 138 -2.21 13.94 -2.48
N PRO A 139 -1.13 14.22 -3.24
CA PRO A 139 0.20 13.64 -3.01
C PRO A 139 0.70 13.73 -1.57
N LEU A 140 0.58 14.91 -0.96
CA LEU A 140 1.09 15.15 0.39
C LEU A 140 0.28 14.40 1.45
N VAL A 141 -1.06 14.39 1.31
CA VAL A 141 -1.96 13.70 2.25
C VAL A 141 -1.68 12.21 2.28
N TRP A 142 -1.55 11.55 1.12
CA TRP A 142 -1.36 10.09 1.10
C TRP A 142 0.02 9.69 1.64
N ILE A 143 1.05 10.49 1.36
CA ILE A 143 2.38 10.32 1.93
C ILE A 143 2.31 10.38 3.47
N ILE A 144 1.66 11.41 4.03
CA ILE A 144 1.52 11.55 5.48
C ILE A 144 0.77 10.37 6.07
N MET A 145 -0.36 9.97 5.48
CA MET A 145 -1.12 8.80 5.92
C MET A 145 -0.25 7.54 5.93
N TYR A 146 0.57 7.36 4.90
CA TYR A 146 1.44 6.20 4.79
C TYR A 146 2.56 6.21 5.84
N LEU A 147 3.20 7.35 6.06
CA LEU A 147 4.22 7.53 7.09
C LEU A 147 3.67 7.26 8.49
N VAL A 148 2.43 7.66 8.77
CA VAL A 148 1.77 7.37 10.05
C VAL A 148 1.61 5.87 10.25
N VAL A 149 1.14 5.13 9.24
CA VAL A 149 0.97 3.68 9.38
C VAL A 149 2.32 2.99 9.56
N VAL A 150 3.33 3.36 8.78
CA VAL A 150 4.69 2.79 8.93
C VAL A 150 5.27 3.11 10.30
N TYR A 151 5.09 4.33 10.81
CA TYR A 151 5.53 4.69 12.15
C TYR A 151 4.87 3.81 13.23
N LEU A 152 3.55 3.62 13.14
CA LEU A 152 2.80 2.78 14.10
C LEU A 152 3.22 1.31 14.01
N ASP A 153 3.44 0.79 12.81
CA ASP A 153 3.89 -0.59 12.61
C ASP A 153 5.32 -0.80 13.15
N LEU A 154 6.23 0.14 12.91
CA LEU A 154 7.58 0.09 13.45
C LEU A 154 7.62 0.28 14.97
N TYR A 155 6.71 1.09 15.52
CA TYR A 155 6.59 1.30 16.96
C TYR A 155 6.24 0.01 17.71
N TYR A 156 5.55 -0.94 17.08
CA TYR A 156 5.31 -2.26 17.67
C TYR A 156 6.60 -3.04 17.98
N PHE A 157 7.69 -2.75 17.27
CA PHE A 157 8.98 -3.43 17.44
C PHE A 157 9.97 -2.69 18.36
N LEU A 158 9.61 -1.52 18.89
CA LEU A 158 10.41 -0.70 19.80
C LEU A 158 10.00 -0.92 21.27
#